data_AF-A0A5N7MRV1-F1
#
_entry.id   AF-A0A5N7MRV1-F1
#
_cell.length_a   1.000
_cell.length_b   1.000
_cell.length_c   1.000
_cell.angle_alpha   90.00
_cell.angle_beta   90.00
_cell.angle_gamma   90.00
#
_symmetry.space_group_name_H-M   'P 1'
#
loop_
_entity.id
_entity.type
_entity.pdbx_description
1 polymer ?
#
loop_
_entity_poly.entity_id
_entity_poly.type
_entity_poly.pdbx_seq_one_letter_code
_entity_poly.pdbx_strand_id
1 'polypeptide(L)'
;MDNWYPVRLAPRDGTPVILWIEDQEAPPSYPVTVGAWEHDDITGRSHWRVFGARYGTHTYFDRQIVGWRPLPRGLPSRGGWGKGR
;
A
#
# COMPACT_ATOMS: atom_id res chain seq x y z
N MET A 1 -4.69 1.64 20.07
CA MET A 1 -4.30 1.20 18.70
C MET A 1 -5.49 0.48 18.04
N ASP A 2 -6.70 0.99 18.23
CA ASP A 2 -7.89 0.12 18.31
C ASP A 2 -8.63 -0.10 16.98
N ASN A 3 -7.94 0.03 15.84
CA ASN A 3 -8.59 -0.17 14.55
C ASN A 3 -7.62 -0.54 13.40
N TRP A 4 -6.39 -0.95 13.69
CA TRP A 4 -5.41 -1.40 12.69
C TRP A 4 -5.30 -2.92 12.74
N TYR A 5 -5.42 -3.56 11.59
CA TYR A 5 -5.28 -5.00 11.46
C TYR A 5 -3.81 -5.38 11.20
N PRO A 6 -3.35 -6.56 11.64
CA PRO A 6 -2.03 -7.08 11.28
C PRO A 6 -1.86 -7.18 9.76
N VAL A 7 -0.70 -6.76 9.22
CA VAL A 7 -0.44 -6.77 7.76
C VAL A 7 -0.62 -8.15 7.12
N ARG A 8 -0.35 -9.23 7.85
CA ARG A 8 -0.58 -10.62 7.36
C ARG A 8 -2.04 -10.91 6.96
N LEU A 9 -3.01 -10.14 7.47
CA LEU A 9 -4.43 -10.27 7.14
C LEU A 9 -4.87 -9.33 6.01
N ALA A 10 -3.98 -8.49 5.51
CA ALA A 10 -4.30 -7.55 4.44
C ALA A 10 -4.56 -8.30 3.12
N PRO A 11 -5.47 -7.78 2.27
CA PRO A 11 -5.77 -8.38 0.99
C PRO A 11 -4.53 -8.39 0.07
N ARG A 12 -4.29 -9.53 -0.60
CA ARG A 12 -3.15 -9.77 -1.50
C ARG A 12 -3.58 -9.91 -2.96
N ASP A 13 -4.73 -9.34 -3.28
CA ASP A 13 -5.41 -9.42 -4.57
C ASP A 13 -5.34 -8.10 -5.37
N GLY A 14 -4.50 -7.17 -4.94
CA GLY A 14 -4.39 -5.83 -5.53
C GLY A 14 -5.42 -4.82 -4.99
N THR A 15 -6.30 -5.22 -4.06
CA THR A 15 -7.23 -4.28 -3.40
C THR A 15 -6.45 -3.19 -2.65
N PRO A 16 -6.72 -1.90 -2.91
CA PRO A 16 -6.02 -0.82 -2.22
C PRO A 16 -6.50 -0.68 -0.78
N VAL A 17 -5.54 -0.46 0.12
CA VAL A 17 -5.73 -0.33 1.57
C VAL A 17 -4.92 0.84 2.11
N ILE A 18 -5.28 1.28 3.32
CA ILE A 18 -4.44 2.20 4.09
C ILE A 18 -3.41 1.37 4.85
N LEU A 19 -2.13 1.75 4.73
CA LEU A 19 -0.99 1.12 5.38
C LEU A 19 -0.40 2.10 6.40
N TRP A 20 -0.06 1.59 7.59
CA TRP A 20 0.85 2.23 8.51
C TRP A 20 2.24 1.63 8.33
N ILE A 21 3.16 2.44 7.85
CA ILE A 21 4.54 2.08 7.56
C ILE A 21 5.45 2.61 8.67
N GLU A 22 6.34 1.75 9.15
CA GLU A 22 7.47 2.08 10.02
C GLU A 22 8.73 1.62 9.29
N ASP A 23 9.26 2.52 8.47
CA ASP A 23 10.54 2.32 7.80
C ASP A 23 11.58 3.18 8.53
N GLN A 24 12.62 2.53 9.09
CA GLN A 24 13.68 3.20 9.83
C GLN A 24 14.75 3.81 8.92
N GLU A 25 14.92 3.28 7.71
CA GLU A 25 15.92 3.75 6.75
C GLU A 25 15.37 4.92 5.93
N ALA A 26 14.07 4.91 5.63
CA ALA A 26 13.38 5.98 4.93
C ALA A 26 11.95 6.17 5.46
N PRO A 27 11.78 6.85 6.61
CA PRO A 27 10.46 7.12 7.15
C PRO A 27 9.63 7.87 6.11
N PRO A 28 8.43 7.41 5.75
CA PRO A 28 7.60 8.14 4.82
C PRO A 28 7.24 9.51 5.42
N SER A 29 7.06 10.53 4.57
CA SER A 29 6.65 11.87 5.05
C SER A 29 5.34 11.84 5.84
N TYR A 30 4.51 10.82 5.61
CA TYR A 30 3.38 10.45 6.45
C TYR A 30 3.42 8.93 6.70
N PRO A 31 3.44 8.47 7.95
CA PRO A 31 3.46 7.04 8.29
C PRO A 31 2.21 6.30 7.81
N VAL A 32 1.13 7.02 7.52
CA VAL A 32 -0.13 6.49 7.00
C VAL A 32 -0.29 6.87 5.53
N THR A 33 -0.44 5.88 4.66
CA THR A 33 -0.53 6.07 3.20
C THR A 33 -1.36 4.97 2.53
N VAL A 34 -1.72 5.14 1.26
CA VAL A 34 -2.46 4.13 0.48
C VAL A 34 -1.49 3.24 -0.27
N GLY A 35 -1.73 1.93 -0.25
CA GLY A 35 -0.98 0.97 -1.06
C GLY A 35 -1.82 -0.21 -1.52
N ALA A 36 -1.31 -0.94 -2.51
CA ALA A 36 -1.89 -2.16 -3.05
C ALA A 36 -0.81 -3.25 -3.13
N TRP A 37 -1.22 -4.50 -2.99
CA TRP A 37 -0.32 -5.63 -3.16
C TRP A 37 -0.03 -5.86 -4.64
N GLU A 38 1.24 -6.00 -5.00
CA GLU A 38 1.69 -6.27 -6.36
C GLU A 38 2.63 -7.47 -6.37
N HIS A 39 2.54 -8.27 -7.42
CA HIS A 39 3.49 -9.33 -7.74
C HIS A 39 4.30 -8.90 -8.95
N ASP A 40 5.61 -8.84 -8.80
CA ASP A 40 6.53 -8.55 -9.91
C ASP A 40 6.91 -9.86 -10.59
N ASP A 41 6.40 -10.08 -11.79
CA ASP A 41 6.64 -11.28 -12.60
C ASP A 41 8.12 -11.43 -13.02
N ILE A 42 8.87 -10.32 -13.09
CA ILE A 42 10.29 -10.34 -13.51
C ILE A 42 11.17 -10.85 -12.37
N THR A 43 10.91 -10.39 -11.15
CA THR A 43 11.72 -10.76 -9.97
C THR A 43 11.10 -11.90 -9.16
N GLY A 44 9.84 -12.27 -9.43
CA GLY A 44 9.04 -13.23 -8.67
C GLY A 44 8.69 -12.76 -7.25
N ARG A 45 8.91 -11.46 -6.95
CA ARG A 45 8.76 -10.91 -5.60
C ARG A 45 7.42 -10.21 -5.45
N SER A 46 6.79 -10.43 -4.32
CA SER A 46 5.56 -9.73 -3.97
C SER A 46 5.84 -8.62 -2.97
N HIS A 47 5.19 -7.48 -3.17
CA HIS A 47 5.43 -6.29 -2.37
C HIS A 47 4.22 -5.37 -2.32
N TRP A 48 4.24 -4.43 -1.39
CA TRP A 48 3.28 -3.33 -1.33
C TRP A 48 3.76 -2.19 -2.20
N ARG A 49 2.95 -1.87 -3.20
CA ARG A 49 3.09 -0.66 -3.98
C ARG A 49 2.35 0.48 -3.29
N VAL A 50 3.09 1.47 -2.82
CA VAL A 50 2.58 2.62 -2.05
C VAL A 50 2.50 3.86 -2.94
N PHE A 51 1.35 4.54 -2.88
CA PHE A 51 1.04 5.72 -3.68
C PHE A 51 1.29 6.99 -2.86
N GLY A 52 2.43 7.65 -3.06
CA GLY A 52 2.77 8.91 -2.42
C GLY A 52 2.29 10.12 -3.22
N ALA A 53 1.82 11.18 -2.54
CA ALA A 53 1.32 12.40 -3.18
C ALA A 53 2.42 13.28 -3.83
N ARG A 54 3.71 13.07 -3.51
CA ARG A 54 4.78 13.99 -3.90
C ARG A 54 6.03 13.38 -4.55
N TYR A 55 6.33 12.09 -4.31
CA TYR A 55 7.60 11.47 -4.75
C TYR A 55 7.45 10.08 -5.37
N GLY A 56 6.39 9.88 -6.15
CA GLY A 56 6.22 8.67 -6.96
C GLY A 56 5.73 7.46 -6.18
N THR A 57 5.93 6.29 -6.80
CA THR A 57 5.53 4.99 -6.26
C THR A 57 6.70 4.41 -5.46
N HIS A 58 6.43 3.97 -4.23
CA HIS A 58 7.42 3.30 -3.39
C HIS A 58 7.05 1.83 -3.17
N THR A 59 8.06 0.99 -2.95
CA THR A 59 7.91 -0.45 -2.72
C THR A 59 8.26 -0.79 -1.27
N TYR A 60 7.35 -1.45 -0.57
CA TYR A 60 7.52 -1.90 0.82
C TYR A 60 7.19 -3.37 0.99
N PHE A 61 7.80 -4.02 1.99
CA PHE A 61 7.52 -5.39 2.38
C PHE A 61 6.80 -5.44 3.74
N ASP A 62 6.21 -6.57 4.07
CA ASP A 62 5.44 -6.75 5.32
C ASP A 62 6.21 -6.33 6.58
N ARG A 63 7.53 -6.52 6.61
CA ARG A 63 8.39 -6.14 7.74
C ARG A 63 8.42 -4.64 8.04
N GLN A 64 8.10 -3.81 7.05
CA GLN A 64 8.06 -2.35 7.15
C GLN A 64 6.65 -1.84 7.48
N ILE A 65 5.66 -2.73 7.62
CA ILE A 65 4.25 -2.35 7.78
C ILE A 65 3.76 -2.83 9.14
N VAL A 66 3.39 -1.86 9.97
CA VAL A 66 2.90 -2.07 11.33
C VAL A 66 1.45 -2.57 11.30
N GLY A 67 0.65 -2.07 10.38
CA GLY A 67 -0.74 -2.48 10.24
C GLY A 67 -1.44 -1.91 9.02
N TRP A 68 -2.65 -2.40 8.77
CA TRP A 68 -3.48 -1.96 7.65
C TRP A 68 -4.93 -1.69 8.05
N ARG A 69 -5.62 -0.92 7.21
CA ARG A 69 -7.06 -0.62 7.32
C ARG A 69 -7.72 -0.61 5.95
N PRO A 70 -9.00 -1.01 5.85
CA PRO A 70 -9.74 -0.82 4.61
C PRO A 70 -9.87 0.67 4.30
N LEU A 71 -9.92 1.01 3.01
CA LEU A 71 -10.24 2.37 2.59
C LEU A 71 -11.67 2.74 3.05
N PRO A 72 -11.89 3.95 3.58
CA PRO A 72 -13.23 4.45 3.87
C PRO A 72 -14.08 4.43 2.59
N ARG A 73 -15.23 3.77 2.66
CA ARG A 73 -16.22 3.79 1.57
C ARG A 73 -16.70 5.23 1.40
N GLY A 74 -16.41 5.84 0.25
CA GLY A 74 -16.76 7.24 -0.04
C GLY A 74 -15.65 8.06 -0.69
N LEU A 75 -14.39 7.61 -0.63
CA LEU A 75 -13.39 8.08 -1.60
C LEU A 75 -13.80 7.53 -2.97
N PRO A 76 -13.94 8.35 -4.01
CA PRO A 76 -14.13 7.82 -5.35
C PRO A 76 -12.94 6.90 -5.62
N SER A 77 -13.19 5.60 -5.74
CA SER A 77 -12.31 4.71 -6.46
C SER A 77 -12.16 5.37 -7.82
N ARG A 78 -11.02 6.03 -8.04
CA ARG A 78 -10.73 6.73 -9.29
C ARG A 78 -10.52 5.65 -10.35
N GLY A 79 -11.63 5.08 -10.80
CA GLY A 79 -11.73 4.23 -11.96
C GLY A 79 -11.21 5.04 -13.15
N GLY A 80 -10.15 4.53 -13.76
CA GLY A 80 -9.44 5.24 -14.82
C GLY A 80 -7.93 5.13 -14.68
N TRP A 81 -7.39 3.93 -14.51
CA TRP A 81 -6.04 3.66 -15.00
C TRP A 81 -6.21 3.09 -16.40
N GLY A 82 -6.25 4.02 -17.36
CA GLY A 82 -6.40 3.70 -18.77
C GLY A 82 -5.22 2.85 -19.25
N LYS A 83 -5.54 1.74 -19.91
CA LYS A 83 -4.70 1.18 -20.97
C LYS A 83 -4.52 2.27 -22.03
N GLY A 84 -3.36 2.93 -22.02
CA GLY A 84 -2.87 3.63 -23.20
C GLY A 84 -2.52 2.59 -24.26
N ARG A 85 -3.17 2.69 -25.42
CA ARG A 85 -2.82 1.98 -26.65
C ARG A 85 -1.50 2.50 -27.20
#